data_AF-A0AAV6Z308-F1
#
_entry.id   AF-A0AAV6Z308-F1
#
_cell.length_a   1.000
_cell.length_b   1.000
_cell.length_c   1.000
_cell.angle_alpha   90.00
_cell.angle_beta   90.00
_cell.angle_gamma   90.00
#
_symmetry.space_group_name_H-M   'P 1'
#
loop_
_entity.id
_entity.type
_entity.pdbx_description
1 polymer ?
#
loop_
_entity_poly.entity_id
_entity_poly.type
_entity_poly.pdbx_seq_one_letter_code
_entity_poly.pdbx_strand_id
1 'polypeptide(L)'
;MTWGGLSARDEMCLSYLIYYPKIDLARCESISEINEQLQFIGVKEIYKPVTSWPFIIKSPKRYNNLTFTEAMNTFQWSKKKGNAFNERVKQIPINVRCSKHESAEWNVSKCNGHKYRMCCYQ
;
A
#
# COMPACT_ATOMS: atom_id res chain seq x y z
N MET A 1 -14.26 -9.31 -0.15
CA MET A 1 -12.86 -8.84 -0.06
C MET A 1 -12.54 -8.68 1.41
N THR A 2 -11.32 -9.03 1.84
CA THR A 2 -10.81 -8.73 3.17
C THR A 2 -9.79 -7.59 3.06
N TRP A 3 -9.65 -6.79 4.12
CA TRP A 3 -8.80 -5.61 4.14
C TRP A 3 -7.71 -5.74 5.20
N GLY A 4 -6.61 -4.99 5.04
CA GLY A 4 -5.58 -4.91 6.07
C GLY A 4 -6.06 -4.12 7.28
N GLY A 5 -5.93 -4.65 8.50
CA GLY A 5 -6.42 -3.98 9.70
C GLY A 5 -6.20 -4.77 10.99
N LEU A 6 -6.70 -4.24 12.11
CA LEU A 6 -6.56 -4.84 13.45
C LEU A 6 -7.83 -5.58 13.90
N SER A 7 -8.92 -5.48 13.13
CA SER A 7 -10.17 -6.17 13.45
C SER A 7 -10.08 -7.65 13.14
N ALA A 8 -10.89 -8.48 13.81
CA ALA A 8 -10.97 -9.92 13.53
C ALA A 8 -11.51 -10.25 12.13
N ARG A 9 -12.09 -9.28 11.41
CA ARG A 9 -12.54 -9.40 10.01
C ARG A 9 -11.50 -8.92 9.00
N ASP A 10 -10.43 -8.33 9.50
CA ASP A 10 -9.33 -7.83 8.71
C ASP A 10 -8.20 -8.86 8.69
N GLU A 11 -7.33 -8.74 7.70
CA GLU A 11 -6.14 -9.56 7.53
C GLU A 11 -4.89 -8.78 7.96
N MET A 12 -3.86 -9.51 8.37
CA MET A 12 -2.55 -8.93 8.70
C MET A 12 -1.46 -9.76 8.03
N CYS A 13 -0.47 -9.08 7.44
CA CYS A 13 0.71 -9.72 6.88
C CYS A 13 1.94 -9.28 7.69
N LEU A 14 2.32 -10.10 8.68
CA LEU A 14 3.41 -9.81 9.60
C LEU A 14 4.36 -11.00 9.69
N SER A 15 5.65 -10.71 9.86
CA SER A 15 6.66 -11.69 10.22
C SER A 15 7.53 -11.09 11.33
N TYR A 16 7.65 -11.81 12.44
CA TYR A 16 8.49 -11.42 13.57
C TYR A 16 9.81 -12.16 13.47
N LEU A 17 10.90 -11.40 13.27
CA LEU A 17 12.25 -11.96 13.18
C LEU A 17 12.98 -11.76 14.50
N ILE A 18 13.46 -12.87 15.07
CA ILE A 18 14.39 -12.87 16.20
C ILE A 18 15.78 -13.11 15.61
N TYR A 19 16.68 -12.14 15.73
CA TYR A 19 17.98 -12.17 15.06
C TYR A 19 19.10 -11.53 15.90
N TYR A 20 20.36 -11.82 15.55
CA TYR A 20 21.57 -11.23 16.11
C TYR A 20 22.58 -10.93 14.96
N PRO A 21 23.39 -9.85 15.03
CA PRO A 21 23.44 -8.83 16.06
C PRO A 21 22.22 -7.91 16.03
N LYS A 22 21.87 -7.34 17.20
CA LYS A 22 20.78 -6.36 17.29
C LYS A 22 21.10 -5.16 16.41
N ILE A 23 20.20 -4.81 15.50
CA ILE A 23 20.25 -3.55 14.74
C ILE A 23 19.12 -2.61 15.18
N ASP A 24 19.27 -1.32 14.91
CA ASP A 24 18.29 -0.28 15.24
C ASP A 24 17.11 -0.25 14.24
N LEU A 25 16.50 -1.42 14.02
CA LEU A 25 15.34 -1.64 13.17
C LEU A 25 14.28 -2.41 13.96
N ALA A 26 13.10 -1.82 14.08
CA ALA A 26 11.98 -2.40 14.85
C ALA A 26 10.84 -2.87 13.97
N ARG A 27 10.45 -2.05 12.99
CA ARG A 27 9.42 -2.40 12.01
C ARG A 27 9.93 -2.03 10.63
N CYS A 28 9.73 -2.90 9.66
CA CYS A 28 9.76 -2.47 8.27
C CYS A 28 8.61 -3.08 7.51
N GLU A 29 7.87 -2.24 6.81
CA GLU A 29 6.66 -2.59 6.09
C GLU A 29 6.68 -1.97 4.70
N SER A 30 6.04 -2.64 3.76
CA SER A 30 5.90 -2.16 2.38
C SER A 30 4.42 -1.99 2.05
N ILE A 31 4.07 -0.87 1.44
CA ILE A 31 2.71 -0.60 0.95
C ILE A 31 2.76 -0.26 -0.55
N SER A 32 1.94 -0.93 -1.36
CA SER A 32 1.86 -0.66 -2.79
C SER A 32 1.10 0.64 -3.07
N GLU A 33 1.54 1.41 -4.06
CA GLU A 33 0.88 2.66 -4.46
C GLU A 33 -0.60 2.45 -4.82
N ILE A 34 -1.49 3.26 -4.22
CA ILE A 34 -2.96 3.11 -4.35
C ILE A 34 -3.46 3.59 -5.72
N ASN A 35 -2.81 4.61 -6.29
CA ASN A 35 -3.24 5.19 -7.56
C ASN A 35 -3.22 4.17 -8.71
N GLU A 36 -2.20 3.32 -8.77
CA GLU A 36 -2.08 2.26 -9.77
C GLU A 36 -3.16 1.18 -9.61
N GLN A 37 -3.56 0.89 -8.38
CA GLN A 37 -4.67 -0.02 -8.08
C GLN A 37 -6.02 0.57 -8.49
N LEU A 38 -6.22 1.87 -8.27
CA LEU A 38 -7.41 2.60 -8.71
C LEU A 38 -7.53 2.62 -10.24
N GLN A 39 -6.42 2.82 -10.96
CA GLN A 39 -6.41 2.76 -12.42
C GLN A 39 -6.85 1.39 -12.95
N PHE A 40 -6.49 0.29 -12.27
CA PHE A 40 -6.89 -1.06 -12.66
C PHE A 40 -8.42 -1.24 -12.69
N ILE A 41 -9.14 -0.67 -11.72
CA ILE A 41 -10.61 -0.73 -11.70
C ILE A 41 -11.27 0.32 -12.61
N GLY A 42 -10.47 1.13 -13.32
CA GLY A 42 -10.93 2.14 -14.26
C GLY A 42 -11.23 3.50 -13.65
N VAL A 43 -10.72 3.78 -12.45
CA VAL A 43 -10.78 5.13 -11.85
C VAL A 43 -9.80 6.05 -12.55
N LYS A 44 -10.28 7.24 -12.94
CA LYS A 44 -9.50 8.23 -13.69
C LYS A 44 -9.10 9.42 -12.85
N GLU A 45 -10.00 9.88 -11.99
CA GLU A 45 -9.80 11.08 -11.19
C GLU A 45 -10.18 10.85 -9.74
N ILE A 46 -9.35 11.37 -8.85
CA ILE A 46 -9.60 11.53 -7.42
C ILE A 46 -9.68 13.02 -7.10
N TYR A 47 -10.37 13.37 -6.01
CA TYR A 47 -10.37 14.75 -5.54
C TYR A 47 -8.96 15.18 -5.10
N LYS A 48 -8.52 16.35 -5.57
CA LYS A 48 -7.27 17.00 -5.19
C LYS A 48 -7.57 18.43 -4.71
N PRO A 49 -6.86 18.99 -3.72
CA PRO A 49 -5.79 18.36 -2.94
C PRO A 49 -6.32 17.25 -2.03
N VAL A 50 -5.46 16.28 -1.72
CA VAL A 50 -5.79 15.24 -0.75
C VAL A 50 -5.68 15.86 0.63
N THR A 51 -6.78 16.42 1.12
CA THR A 51 -6.83 17.08 2.42
C THR A 51 -7.16 16.11 3.55
N SER A 52 -7.78 14.98 3.23
CA SER A 52 -8.16 13.94 4.19
C SER A 52 -7.91 12.54 3.63
N TRP A 53 -7.49 11.64 4.52
CA TRP A 53 -7.57 10.21 4.30
C TRP A 53 -8.87 9.70 4.93
N PRO A 54 -9.65 8.83 4.25
CA PRO A 54 -9.38 8.19 2.95
C PRO A 54 -9.65 9.09 1.72
N PHE A 55 -8.95 8.83 0.61
CA PHE A 55 -9.17 9.55 -0.65
C PHE A 55 -10.56 9.28 -1.24
N ILE A 56 -11.16 10.31 -1.81
CA ILE A 56 -12.46 10.25 -2.46
C ILE A 56 -12.29 10.24 -3.99
N ILE A 57 -12.99 9.32 -4.65
CA ILE A 57 -12.99 9.18 -6.11
C ILE A 57 -13.96 10.19 -6.74
N LYS A 58 -13.51 10.87 -7.79
CA LYS A 58 -14.29 11.86 -8.54
C LYS A 58 -14.88 11.26 -9.83
N SER A 59 -14.14 10.40 -10.53
CA SER A 59 -14.55 9.83 -11.82
C SER A 59 -14.03 8.41 -11.99
N PRO A 60 -14.84 7.44 -12.48
CA PRO A 60 -16.13 7.57 -13.18
C PRO A 60 -17.38 7.66 -12.29
N LYS A 61 -18.56 7.99 -12.88
CA LYS A 61 -19.86 8.08 -12.17
C LYS A 61 -20.16 6.86 -11.28
N ARG A 62 -19.75 5.67 -11.69
CA ARG A 62 -19.92 4.41 -10.94
C ARG A 62 -19.25 4.43 -9.56
N TYR A 63 -18.13 5.12 -9.43
CA TYR A 63 -17.33 5.21 -8.20
C TYR A 63 -17.34 6.61 -7.59
N ASN A 64 -18.21 7.49 -8.08
CA ASN A 64 -18.24 8.88 -7.63
C ASN A 64 -18.59 8.96 -6.15
N ASN A 65 -17.80 9.74 -5.40
CA ASN A 65 -17.93 9.95 -3.96
C ASN A 65 -17.75 8.67 -3.12
N LEU A 66 -17.13 7.62 -3.67
CA LEU A 66 -16.71 6.46 -2.92
C LEU A 66 -15.25 6.60 -2.49
N THR A 67 -14.93 6.00 -1.35
CA THR A 67 -13.56 5.76 -0.93
C THR A 67 -12.92 4.62 -1.72
N PHE A 68 -11.60 4.50 -1.65
CA PHE A 68 -10.87 3.40 -2.29
C PHE A 68 -11.42 2.02 -1.92
N THR A 69 -11.64 1.76 -0.63
CA THR A 69 -12.11 0.46 -0.14
C THR A 69 -13.52 0.16 -0.60
N GLU A 70 -14.42 1.15 -0.57
CA GLU A 70 -15.79 1.02 -1.07
C GLU A 70 -15.84 0.75 -2.58
N ALA A 71 -15.02 1.44 -3.37
CA ALA A 71 -14.95 1.23 -4.81
C ALA A 71 -14.44 -0.17 -5.16
N MET A 72 -13.42 -0.65 -4.45
CA MET A 72 -12.89 -2.01 -4.60
C MET A 72 -13.89 -3.09 -4.14
N ASN A 73 -14.66 -2.83 -3.08
CA ASN A 73 -15.76 -3.71 -2.66
C ASN A 73 -16.90 -3.76 -3.69
N THR A 74 -17.17 -2.65 -4.38
CA THR A 74 -18.21 -2.55 -5.42
C THR A 74 -17.76 -3.12 -6.78
N PHE A 75 -16.47 -3.34 -6.97
CA PHE A 75 -15.94 -3.94 -8.19
C PHE A 75 -16.39 -5.40 -8.32
N GLN A 76 -16.87 -5.76 -9.51
CA GLN A 76 -17.32 -7.13 -9.80
C GLN A 76 -16.11 -8.04 -10.02
N TRP A 77 -15.59 -8.58 -8.92
CA TRP A 77 -14.49 -9.53 -8.91
C TRP A 77 -14.86 -10.84 -9.58
N SER A 78 -13.95 -11.35 -10.39
CA SER A 78 -13.97 -12.70 -10.93
C SER A 78 -12.57 -13.29 -10.80
N LYS A 79 -12.44 -14.62 -10.84
CA LYS A 79 -11.13 -15.28 -10.74
C LYS A 79 -10.13 -14.73 -11.78
N LYS A 80 -10.59 -14.51 -13.02
CA LYS A 80 -9.77 -13.91 -14.09
C LYS A 80 -9.29 -12.50 -13.74
N LYS A 81 -10.18 -11.63 -13.24
CA LYS A 81 -9.84 -10.26 -12.84
C LYS A 81 -8.93 -10.24 -11.61
N GLY A 82 -9.15 -11.13 -10.65
CA GLY A 82 -8.30 -11.29 -9.47
C GLY A 82 -6.87 -11.68 -9.85
N ASN A 83 -6.71 -12.66 -10.74
CA ASN A 83 -5.38 -13.04 -11.24
C ASN A 83 -4.70 -11.89 -12.00
N ALA A 84 -5.43 -11.17 -12.85
CA ALA A 84 -4.90 -10.00 -13.55
C ALA A 84 -4.49 -8.87 -12.58
N PHE A 85 -5.26 -8.66 -11.51
CA PHE A 85 -4.91 -7.71 -10.46
C PHE A 85 -3.65 -8.13 -9.73
N ASN A 86 -3.50 -9.41 -9.37
CA ASN A 86 -2.30 -9.93 -8.73
C ASN A 86 -1.04 -9.70 -9.57
N GLU A 87 -1.12 -9.97 -10.88
CA GLU A 87 0.01 -9.70 -11.79
C GLU A 87 0.31 -8.20 -11.91
N ARG A 88 -0.72 -7.34 -11.88
CA ARG A 88 -0.52 -5.89 -11.87
C ARG A 88 0.16 -5.43 -10.57
N VAL A 89 -0.32 -5.86 -9.41
CA VAL A 89 0.20 -5.44 -8.09
C VAL A 89 1.68 -5.78 -7.93
N LYS A 90 2.15 -6.91 -8.46
CA LYS A 90 3.59 -7.27 -8.47
C LYS A 90 4.48 -6.25 -9.18
N GLN A 91 3.93 -5.46 -10.10
CA GLN A 91 4.64 -4.46 -10.89
C GLN A 91 4.47 -3.04 -10.34
N ILE A 92 3.57 -2.84 -9.38
CA ILE A 92 3.30 -1.52 -8.80
C ILE A 92 4.49 -1.11 -7.91
N PRO A 93 4.95 0.15 -7.99
CA PRO A 93 5.94 0.67 -7.06
C PRO A 93 5.49 0.50 -5.61
N ILE A 94 6.43 0.06 -4.76
CA ILE A 94 6.20 -0.11 -3.33
C ILE A 94 6.84 1.04 -2.55
N ASN A 95 6.13 1.55 -1.56
CA ASN A 95 6.64 2.46 -0.57
C ASN A 95 7.08 1.64 0.65
N VAL A 96 8.38 1.64 0.93
CA VAL A 96 8.97 0.93 2.06
C VAL A 96 9.13 1.90 3.22
N ARG A 97 8.57 1.57 4.37
CA ARG A 97 8.64 2.34 5.60
C ARG A 97 9.30 1.49 6.67
N CYS A 98 10.42 1.97 7.17
CA CYS A 98 11.10 1.34 8.29
C CYS A 98 11.16 2.30 9.49
N SER A 99 11.02 1.78 10.71
CA SER A 99 11.10 2.53 11.96
C SER A 99 12.13 1.93 12.92
N LYS A 100 12.69 2.79 13.76
CA LYS A 100 13.58 2.43 14.89
C LYS A 100 12.77 1.92 16.08
N HIS A 101 13.45 1.37 17.08
CA HIS A 101 12.82 0.83 18.31
C HIS A 101 12.09 1.89 19.13
N GLU A 102 12.49 3.16 19.03
CA GLU A 102 11.88 4.29 19.76
C GLU A 102 10.80 5.02 18.93
N SER A 103 10.20 4.35 17.94
CA SER A 103 9.15 4.90 17.06
C SER A 103 9.57 6.10 16.19
N ALA A 104 10.86 6.43 16.13
CA ALA A 104 11.40 7.35 15.13
C ALA A 104 11.44 6.67 13.75
N GLU A 105 10.85 7.32 12.74
CA GLU A 105 10.93 6.86 11.35
C GLU A 105 12.35 7.01 10.80
N TRP A 106 12.79 6.04 10.00
CA TRP A 106 14.00 6.22 9.20
C TRP A 106 13.71 7.25 8.10
N ASN A 107 14.46 8.35 8.06
CA ASN A 107 14.35 9.36 7.01
C ASN A 107 14.83 8.78 5.68
N VAL A 108 13.89 8.34 4.82
CA VAL A 108 14.16 7.80 3.47
C VAL A 108 14.74 8.87 2.52
N SER A 109 14.67 10.15 2.90
CA SER A 109 15.27 11.29 2.18
C SER A 109 16.81 11.28 2.14
N LYS A 110 17.49 10.42 2.92
CA LYS A 110 18.94 10.16 2.79
C LYS A 110 19.29 9.12 1.72
N CYS A 111 18.34 8.66 0.92
CA CYS A 111 18.60 7.78 -0.23
C CYS A 111 18.96 8.54 -1.53
N ASN A 112 19.12 9.86 -1.50
CA ASN A 112 19.66 10.66 -2.60
C ASN A 112 21.10 11.07 -2.30
N GLY A 113 22.06 10.35 -2.86
CA GLY A 113 23.47 10.77 -2.86
C GLY A 113 24.50 9.65 -2.79
N HIS A 114 24.14 8.47 -2.29
CA HIS A 114 24.94 7.26 -2.43
C HIS A 114 24.05 6.08 -2.78
N LYS A 115 24.62 5.23 -3.63
CA LYS A 115 24.11 4.07 -4.35
C LYS A 115 23.66 2.91 -3.44
N TYR A 116 22.93 3.20 -2.36
CA TYR A 116 22.44 2.22 -1.40
C TYR A 116 20.93 2.33 -1.28
N ARG A 117 20.28 1.70 -2.26
CA ARG A 117 19.12 0.85 -2.03
C ARG A 117 19.30 0.15 -0.67
N MET A 118 18.48 0.47 0.31
CA MET A 118 18.00 -0.59 1.20
C MET A 118 16.68 -1.07 0.61
N CYS A 119 16.83 -1.76 -0.53
CA CYS A 119 15.82 -2.66 -1.03
C CYS A 119 15.55 -3.68 0.06
N CYS A 120 14.28 -4.00 0.31
CA CYS A 120 13.94 -5.31 0.83
C CYS A 120 14.69 -6.32 -0.04
N TYR A 121 15.68 -6.99 0.54
CA TYR A 121 16.47 -7.99 -0.17
C TYR A 121 15.52 -9.10 -0.63
N GLN A 122 15.55 -9.37 -1.92
CA GLN A 122 15.12 -10.63 -2.50
C GLN A 122 16.39 -11.47 -2.72
#